data_AF-A0A1Y3EC04-F1
#
_entry.id   AF-A0A1Y3EC04-F1
#
_cell.length_a   1.000
_cell.length_b   1.000
_cell.length_c   1.000
_cell.angle_alpha   90.00
_cell.angle_beta   90.00
_cell.angle_gamma   90.00
#
_symmetry.space_group_name_H-M   'P 1'
#
loop_
_entity.id
_entity.type
_entity.pdbx_description
1 polymer ?
#
loop_
_entity_poly.entity_id
_entity_poly.type
_entity_poly.pdbx_seq_one_letter_code
_entity_poly.pdbx_strand_id
1 'polypeptide(L)'
;MKGALDGGLDIPHSDRRFPGYDASEKKYNPEVHKERIYGQHVANYMKELKDENEEAYQRQFSAYIKEGITPEQVITVLFSIVLLRNCFLLC
;
A
#
# COMPACT_ATOMS: atom_id res chain seq x y z
N MET A 1 0.63 5.15 11.80
CA MET A 1 1.86 4.94 12.58
C MET A 1 3.09 5.05 11.66
N LYS A 2 3.31 4.10 10.74
CA LYS A 2 4.48 4.14 9.83
C LYS A 2 4.62 5.45 9.03
N GLY A 3 3.55 5.95 8.42
CA GLY A 3 3.59 7.21 7.67
C GLY A 3 3.88 8.48 8.50
N ALA A 4 3.69 8.46 9.82
CA ALA A 4 4.05 9.59 10.69
C ALA A 4 5.52 9.50 11.14
N LEU A 5 6.01 8.27 11.39
CA LEU A 5 7.43 7.99 11.63
C LEU A 5 8.28 8.37 10.41
N ASP A 6 7.85 7.98 9.20
CA ASP A 6 8.52 8.33 7.95
C ASP A 6 8.37 9.82 7.60
N GLY A 7 7.43 10.52 8.25
CA GLY A 7 7.25 11.97 8.20
C GLY A 7 8.06 12.75 9.24
N GLY A 8 8.89 12.08 10.05
CA GLY A 8 9.82 12.72 10.99
C GLY A 8 9.33 12.86 12.44
N LEU A 9 8.14 12.33 12.79
CA LEU A 9 7.69 12.26 14.19
C LEU A 9 8.28 11.05 14.90
N ASP A 10 9.03 11.27 15.99
CA ASP A 10 9.50 10.18 16.83
C ASP A 10 8.38 9.70 17.77
N ILE A 11 7.83 8.52 17.48
CA ILE A 11 6.78 7.88 18.26
C ILE A 11 7.34 6.56 18.80
N PRO A 12 7.38 6.35 20.12
CA PRO A 12 7.82 5.08 20.68
C PRO A 12 6.85 3.97 20.24
N HIS A 13 7.34 2.99 19.49
CA HIS A 13 6.54 1.90 18.93
C HIS A 13 7.29 0.56 18.99
N SER A 14 6.54 -0.54 18.90
CA SER A 14 7.07 -1.90 18.84
C SER A 14 6.79 -2.51 17.46
N ASP A 15 7.75 -3.25 16.92
CA ASP A 15 7.69 -3.79 15.55
C ASP A 15 6.65 -4.90 15.34
N ARG A 16 6.03 -5.36 16.44
CA ARG A 16 5.01 -6.41 16.47
C ARG A 16 3.75 -6.12 15.64
N ARG A 17 3.46 -4.84 15.37
CA ARG A 17 2.27 -4.43 14.61
C ARG A 17 2.58 -4.15 13.13
N PHE A 18 3.84 -4.23 12.71
CA PHE A 18 4.16 -4.02 11.31
C PHE A 18 3.86 -5.28 10.48
N PRO A 19 3.35 -5.10 9.25
CA PRO A 19 3.23 -6.21 8.33
C PRO A 19 4.61 -6.78 7.99
N GLY A 20 4.71 -8.11 7.96
CA GLY A 20 5.99 -8.83 7.84
C GLY A 20 6.61 -9.25 9.19
N TYR A 21 5.90 -9.07 10.31
CA TYR A 21 6.33 -9.60 11.61
C TYR A 21 5.86 -11.04 11.80
N ASP A 22 6.81 -11.97 11.88
CA ASP A 22 6.52 -13.36 12.23
C ASP A 22 6.52 -13.55 13.74
N ALA A 23 5.33 -13.86 14.29
CA ALA A 23 5.16 -14.06 15.73
C ALA A 23 5.99 -15.25 16.28
N SER A 24 6.24 -16.24 15.42
CA SER A 24 6.98 -17.47 15.71
C SER A 24 8.49 -17.20 15.82
N GLU A 25 9.05 -16.47 14.86
CA GLU A 25 10.50 -16.20 14.81
C GLU A 25 10.90 -14.89 15.50
N LYS A 26 9.91 -14.06 15.90
CA LYS A 26 10.10 -12.69 16.39
C LYS A 26 10.98 -11.85 15.46
N LYS A 27 10.98 -12.18 14.17
CA LYS A 27 11.72 -11.48 13.13
C LYS A 27 10.78 -10.64 12.32
N TYR A 28 11.27 -9.47 11.97
CA TYR A 28 10.60 -8.53 11.11
C TYR A 28 11.24 -8.57 9.73
N ASN A 29 10.44 -8.87 8.71
CA ASN A 29 10.90 -8.85 7.33
C ASN A 29 10.58 -7.49 6.68
N PRO A 30 11.60 -6.65 6.40
CA PRO A 30 11.41 -5.34 5.80
C PRO A 30 10.95 -5.39 4.34
N GLU A 31 11.13 -6.52 3.64
CA GLU A 31 10.71 -6.66 2.24
C GLU A 31 9.18 -6.71 2.12
N VAL A 32 8.53 -7.58 2.89
CA VAL A 32 7.06 -7.67 2.97
C VAL A 32 6.44 -6.34 3.43
N HIS A 33 7.14 -5.62 4.31
CA HIS A 33 6.72 -4.30 4.74
C HIS A 33 6.74 -3.28 3.59
N LYS A 34 7.83 -3.27 2.81
CA LYS A 34 7.97 -2.41 1.61
C LYS A 34 6.91 -2.75 0.57
N GLU A 35 6.67 -4.02 0.27
CA GLU A 35 5.65 -4.46 -0.70
C GLU A 35 4.24 -3.96 -0.32
N ARG A 36 3.92 -3.97 0.99
CA ARG A 36 2.67 -3.39 1.47
C ARG A 36 2.63 -1.87 1.37
N ILE A 37 3.74 -1.17 1.62
CA ILE A 37 3.83 0.29 1.43
C ILE A 37 3.60 0.66 -0.04
N TYR A 38 4.19 -0.10 -0.96
CA TYR A 38 4.05 0.12 -2.40
C TYR A 38 2.71 -0.36 -2.97
N GLY A 39 1.85 -0.99 -2.17
CA GLY A 39 0.56 -1.47 -2.63
C GLY A 39 0.64 -2.63 -3.63
N GLN A 40 1.74 -3.39 -3.64
CA GLN A 40 1.93 -4.51 -4.57
C GLN A 40 0.86 -5.61 -4.37
N HIS A 41 0.39 -5.79 -3.13
CA HIS A 41 -0.77 -6.61 -2.82
C HIS A 41 -2.03 -6.17 -3.60
N VAL A 42 -2.28 -4.86 -3.73
CA VAL A 42 -3.46 -4.33 -4.43
C VAL A 42 -3.34 -4.60 -5.93
N ALA A 43 -2.15 -4.42 -6.50
CA ALA A 43 -1.87 -4.74 -7.89
C ALA A 43 -2.07 -6.24 -8.20
N ASN A 44 -1.63 -7.12 -7.30
CA ASN A 44 -1.84 -8.57 -7.45
C ASN A 44 -3.32 -8.93 -7.36
N TYR A 45 -4.04 -8.36 -6.38
CA TYR A 45 -5.47 -8.60 -6.21
C TYR A 45 -6.30 -8.10 -7.40
N MET A 46 -5.90 -6.97 -8.01
CA MET A 46 -6.52 -6.48 -9.24
C MET A 46 -6.33 -7.43 -10.42
N LYS A 47 -5.17 -8.10 -10.52
CA LYS A 47 -4.90 -9.09 -11.57
C LYS A 47 -5.75 -10.34 -11.37
N GLU A 48 -5.75 -10.90 -10.16
CA GLU A 48 -6.54 -12.09 -9.81
C GLU A 48 -8.03 -11.86 -10.05
N LEU A 49 -8.59 -10.73 -9.58
CA LEU A 49 -10.01 -10.42 -9.78
C LEU A 49 -10.39 -10.17 -11.23
N LYS A 50 -9.46 -9.66 -12.05
CA LYS A 50 -9.71 -9.46 -13.47
C LYS A 50 -9.89 -10.79 -14.20
N ASP A 51 -9.16 -11.82 -13.78
CA ASP A 51 -9.22 -13.15 -14.39
C ASP A 51 -10.37 -14.01 -13.80
N GLU A 52 -10.69 -13.84 -12.52
CA GLU A 52 -11.73 -14.63 -11.84
C GLU A 52 -13.14 -14.03 -11.95
N ASN A 53 -13.31 -12.72 -11.77
CA ASN A 53 -14.63 -12.10 -11.61
C ASN A 53 -14.66 -10.61 -11.97
N GLU A 54 -14.99 -10.32 -13.23
CA GLU A 54 -15.07 -8.96 -13.75
C GLU A 54 -16.15 -8.11 -13.05
N GLU A 55 -17.23 -8.71 -12.57
CA GLU A 55 -18.27 -7.99 -11.80
C GLU A 55 -17.76 -7.45 -10.46
N ALA A 56 -16.98 -8.26 -9.74
CA ALA A 56 -16.37 -7.86 -8.48
C ALA A 56 -15.29 -6.79 -8.72
N TYR A 57 -14.52 -6.93 -9.80
CA TYR A 57 -13.55 -5.94 -10.24
C TYR A 57 -14.19 -4.59 -10.53
N GLN A 58 -15.29 -4.55 -11.29
CA GLN A 58 -16.04 -3.32 -11.58
C GLN A 58 -16.60 -2.65 -10.32
N ARG A 59 -17.11 -3.43 -9.36
CA ARG A 59 -17.62 -2.88 -8.09
C ARG A 59 -16.52 -2.27 -7.23
N GLN A 60 -15.44 -3.02 -6.99
CA GLN A 60 -14.37 -2.61 -6.08
C GLN A 60 -13.45 -1.55 -6.68
N PHE A 61 -13.18 -1.64 -8.00
CA PHE A 61 -12.23 -0.76 -8.69
C PHE A 61 -12.89 0.26 -9.63
N SER A 62 -14.19 0.55 -9.43
CA SER A 62 -14.93 1.54 -10.23
C SER A 62 -14.23 2.90 -10.37
N ALA A 63 -13.56 3.37 -9.31
CA ALA A 63 -12.77 4.61 -9.35
C ALA A 63 -11.51 4.48 -10.23
N TYR A 64 -10.80 3.35 -10.15
CA TYR A 64 -9.60 3.10 -10.96
C TYR A 64 -9.95 2.95 -12.45
N ILE A 65 -11.11 2.37 -12.77
CA ILE A 65 -11.61 2.24 -14.14
C ILE A 65 -11.93 3.61 -14.73
N LYS A 66 -12.53 4.52 -13.94
CA LYS A 66 -12.83 5.90 -14.37
C LYS A 66 -11.56 6.71 -14.66
N GLU A 67 -10.52 6.52 -13.85
CA GLU A 67 -9.24 7.21 -13.99
C GLU A 67 -8.27 6.51 -14.97
N GLY A 68 -8.65 5.34 -15.51
CA GLY A 68 -7.83 4.57 -16.46
C GLY A 68 -6.54 4.00 -15.86
N ILE A 69 -6.50 3.78 -14.55
CA ILE A 69 -5.29 3.36 -13.84
C ILE A 69 -5.10 1.84 -13.99
N THR A 70 -3.96 1.44 -14.56
CA THR A 70 -3.57 0.03 -14.68
C THR A 70 -2.91 -0.49 -13.40
N PRO A 71 -2.90 -1.82 -13.14
CA PRO A 71 -2.28 -2.39 -11.93
C PRO A 71 -0.80 -2.01 -11.76
N GLU A 72 -0.06 -1.75 -12.84
CA GLU A 72 1.31 -1.25 -12.78
C GLU A 72 1.37 0.23 -12.36
N GLN A 73 0.40 1.03 -12.81
CA GLN A 73 0.28 2.42 -12.43
C GLN A 73 -0.17 2.57 -10.97
N VAL A 74 -0.91 1.62 -10.39
CA VAL A 74 -1.30 1.65 -8.97
C VAL A 74 -0.08 1.79 -8.04
N ILE A 75 1.01 1.08 -8.33
CA ILE A 75 2.26 1.15 -7.56
C ILE A 75 2.82 2.59 -7.59
N THR A 76 2.82 3.20 -8.77
CA THR A 76 3.37 4.54 -9.01
C THR A 76 2.47 5.63 -8.41
N VAL A 77 1.14 5.48 -8.54
CA VAL A 77 0.14 6.44 -8.05
C VAL A 77 0.10 6.44 -6.53
N LEU A 78 0.18 5.28 -5.86
CA LEU A 78 0.28 5.21 -4.40
C LEU A 78 1.56 5.85 -3.87
N PHE A 79 2.70 5.63 -4.53
CA PHE A 79 3.95 6.32 -4.20
C PHE A 79 3.79 7.83 -4.31
N SER A 80 3.16 8.29 -5.39
CA SER A 80 2.88 9.71 -5.64
C SER A 80 1.94 10.30 -4.60
N ILE A 81 0.83 9.63 -4.25
CA ILE A 81 -0.15 10.13 -3.28
C ILE A 81 0.46 10.21 -1.87
N VAL A 82 1.22 9.19 -1.46
CA VAL A 82 1.85 9.15 -0.14
C VAL A 82 2.93 10.24 -0.01
N LEU A 83 3.70 10.50 -1.07
CA LEU A 83 4.72 11.56 -1.06
C LEU A 83 4.13 12.96 -1.27
N LEU A 84 3.21 13.15 -2.22
CA LEU A 84 2.66 14.46 -2.56
C LEU A 84 1.69 14.99 -1.49
N ARG A 85 0.91 14.13 -0.84
CA ARG A 85 0.05 14.60 0.27
C ARG A 85 0.83 14.95 1.53
N ASN A 86 2.01 14.36 1.75
CA ASN A 86 2.90 14.76 2.85
C ASN A 86 3.69 16.04 2.54
N CYS A 87 3.89 16.38 1.26
CA CYS A 87 4.53 17.63 0.87
C CYS A 87 3.57 18.83 0.96
N PHE A 88 2.26 18.62 0.79
CA PHE A 88 1.27 19.70 0.81
C PHE A 88 0.71 20.04 2.21
N LEU A 89 0.99 19.22 3.23
CA LEU A 89 0.54 19.46 4.62
C LEU A 89 1.59 20.12 5.53
N LEU A 90 2.69 20.63 4.95
CA LEU A 90 3.78 21.31 5.68
C LEU A 90 3.91 22.82 5.38
N CYS A 91 2.86 23.44 4.83
CA CYS A 91 2.71 24.89 4.77
C CYS A 91 1.52 25.34 5.63
#